data_AF-A0A349IJI2-F1
#
_entry.id   AF-A0A349IJI2-F1
#
_cell.length_a   1.000
_cell.length_b   1.000
_cell.length_c   1.000
_cell.angle_alpha   90.00
_cell.angle_beta   90.00
_cell.angle_gamma   90.00
#
_symmetry.space_group_name_H-M   'P 1'
#
loop_
_entity.id
_entity.type
_entity.pdbx_description
1 polymer ?
#
loop_
_entity_poly.entity_id
_entity_poly.type
_entity_poly.pdbx_seq_one_letter_code
_entity_poly.pdbx_strand_id
1 'polypeptide(L)'
;MMKVNLVMIVKNEERSLEHSLSAAAPYVDDIIIADTGSTDRSRDIAAAFGAHVYDFAWCDDFSAARNFALEKSDEDHEADINLSLDADEYLDIKENTDPDTFRHTLQHIVDRYGKRWIGQVHINNAFKEGNEINHNISIVPRILPSGIRYTGTIHEQIDSRESRVMTPLFIAHDGYLYPEKSERNLNYLFTA
;
A
#
# COMPACT_ATOMS: atom_id res chain seq x y z
N MET A 1 -10.77 -19.61 -4.07
CA MET A 1 -10.28 -18.35 -4.66
C MET A 1 -9.43 -17.69 -3.60
N MET A 2 -8.26 -17.14 -3.95
CA MET A 2 -7.40 -16.49 -2.96
C MET A 2 -8.02 -15.19 -2.49
N LYS A 3 -7.98 -14.95 -1.18
CA LYS A 3 -8.43 -13.71 -0.57
C LYS A 3 -7.32 -12.67 -0.61
N VAL A 4 -7.59 -11.53 -1.26
CA VAL A 4 -6.65 -10.43 -1.46
C VAL A 4 -7.17 -9.21 -0.71
N ASN A 5 -6.46 -8.75 0.31
CA ASN A 5 -6.86 -7.59 1.09
C ASN A 5 -5.96 -6.39 0.77
N LEU A 6 -6.52 -5.18 0.81
CA LEU A 6 -5.76 -3.93 0.81
C LEU A 6 -5.31 -3.62 2.23
N VAL A 7 -4.04 -3.25 2.40
CA VAL A 7 -3.47 -2.86 3.70
C VAL A 7 -2.79 -1.51 3.60
N MET A 8 -3.18 -0.56 4.46
CA MET A 8 -2.65 0.81 4.46
C MET A 8 -2.39 1.31 5.89
N ILE A 9 -1.42 2.21 6.02
CA ILE A 9 -1.32 3.11 7.17
C ILE A 9 -1.79 4.49 6.73
N VAL A 10 -2.55 5.19 7.58
CA VAL A 10 -3.15 6.49 7.23
C VAL A 10 -2.92 7.50 8.34
N LYS A 11 -2.63 8.75 7.95
CA LYS A 11 -2.62 9.92 8.83
C LYS A 11 -2.87 11.19 8.04
N ASN A 12 -4.05 11.77 8.19
CA ASN A 12 -4.42 13.03 7.55
C ASN A 12 -4.17 13.02 6.02
N GLU A 13 -4.88 12.15 5.31
CA GLU A 13 -4.75 11.91 3.87
C GLU A 13 -6.08 12.18 3.13
N GLU A 14 -6.95 13.07 3.65
CA GLU A 14 -8.25 13.35 3.03
C GLU A 14 -8.15 13.87 1.58
N ARG A 15 -6.99 14.42 1.20
CA ARG A 15 -6.66 14.86 -0.15
C ARG A 15 -6.67 13.72 -1.17
N SER A 16 -6.10 12.56 -0.81
CA SER A 16 -5.77 11.48 -1.76
C SER A 16 -6.51 10.18 -1.47
N LEU A 17 -6.91 9.94 -0.22
CA LEU A 17 -7.41 8.64 0.22
C LEU A 17 -8.63 8.18 -0.58
N GLU A 18 -9.59 9.09 -0.89
CA GLU A 18 -10.78 8.73 -1.67
C GLU A 18 -10.41 8.21 -3.06
N HIS A 19 -9.44 8.84 -3.71
CA HIS A 19 -8.97 8.42 -5.03
C HIS A 19 -8.21 7.09 -4.95
N SER A 20 -7.35 6.92 -3.93
CA SER A 20 -6.60 5.68 -3.68
C SER A 20 -7.54 4.49 -3.47
N LEU A 21 -8.52 4.65 -2.59
CA LEU A 21 -9.51 3.61 -2.28
C LEU A 21 -10.42 3.33 -3.48
N SER A 22 -10.86 4.34 -4.22
CA SER A 22 -11.66 4.15 -5.44
C SER A 22 -10.92 3.31 -6.48
N ALA A 23 -9.62 3.53 -6.64
CA ALA A 23 -8.79 2.79 -7.59
C ALA A 23 -8.53 1.35 -7.12
N ALA A 24 -8.36 1.14 -5.82
CA ALA A 24 -7.98 -0.17 -5.27
C ALA A 24 -9.15 -1.09 -4.92
N ALA A 25 -10.31 -0.55 -4.52
CA ALA A 25 -11.47 -1.34 -4.09
C ALA A 25 -11.90 -2.44 -5.09
N PRO A 26 -11.88 -2.24 -6.42
CA PRO A 26 -12.23 -3.30 -7.36
C PRO A 26 -11.30 -4.51 -7.35
N TYR A 27 -10.09 -4.39 -6.79
CA TYR A 27 -9.05 -5.42 -6.83
C TYR A 27 -9.05 -6.34 -5.62
N VAL A 28 -9.67 -5.91 -4.51
CA VAL A 28 -9.51 -6.51 -3.18
C VAL A 28 -10.84 -6.99 -2.61
N ASP A 29 -10.76 -7.93 -1.68
CA ASP A 29 -11.89 -8.51 -0.97
C ASP A 29 -12.23 -7.67 0.29
N ASP A 30 -11.22 -7.25 1.05
CA ASP A 30 -11.36 -6.36 2.21
C ASP A 30 -10.32 -5.22 2.18
N ILE A 31 -10.62 -4.13 2.89
CA ILE A 31 -9.75 -2.96 3.07
C ILE A 31 -9.42 -2.78 4.55
N ILE A 32 -8.14 -2.88 4.89
CA ILE A 32 -7.63 -2.81 6.26
C ILE A 32 -6.75 -1.57 6.42
N ILE A 33 -7.11 -0.70 7.35
CA ILE A 33 -6.40 0.56 7.60
C ILE A 33 -5.99 0.64 9.06
N ALA A 34 -4.70 0.88 9.30
CA ALA A 34 -4.23 1.38 10.58
C ALA A 34 -4.19 2.91 10.53
N ASP A 35 -5.14 3.56 11.21
CA ASP A 35 -5.14 5.01 11.37
C ASP A 35 -4.21 5.40 12.52
N THR A 36 -3.22 6.23 12.22
CA THR A 36 -2.15 6.61 13.17
C THR A 36 -2.43 7.95 13.86
N GLY A 37 -3.71 8.31 13.95
CA GLY A 37 -4.23 9.51 14.62
C GLY A 37 -4.64 10.61 13.65
N SER A 38 -5.46 10.28 12.65
CA SER A 38 -6.05 11.28 11.76
C SER A 38 -7.03 12.20 12.52
N THR A 39 -6.99 13.48 12.17
CA THR A 39 -7.85 14.55 12.69
C THR A 39 -8.66 15.25 11.59
N ASP A 40 -8.42 14.86 10.34
CA ASP A 40 -9.16 15.31 9.16
C ASP A 40 -10.26 14.29 8.78
N ARG A 41 -10.81 14.37 7.57
CA ARG A 41 -11.88 13.47 7.10
C ARG A 41 -11.40 12.08 6.66
N SER A 42 -10.14 11.71 6.88
CA SER A 42 -9.60 10.41 6.42
C SER A 42 -10.39 9.21 6.95
N ARG A 43 -10.82 9.25 8.22
CA ARG A 43 -11.63 8.16 8.81
C ARG A 43 -13.00 8.05 8.16
N ASP A 44 -13.65 9.18 7.92
CA ASP A 44 -14.97 9.21 7.27
C ASP A 44 -14.90 8.70 5.83
N ILE A 45 -13.85 9.09 5.11
CA ILE A 45 -13.57 8.60 3.76
C ILE A 45 -13.38 7.09 3.79
N ALA A 46 -12.47 6.58 4.63
CA ALA A 46 -12.24 5.14 4.77
C ALA A 46 -13.52 4.35 5.09
N ALA A 47 -14.34 4.84 6.02
CA ALA A 47 -15.60 4.22 6.39
C ALA A 47 -16.60 4.17 5.22
N ALA A 48 -16.62 5.18 4.35
CA ALA A 48 -17.48 5.19 3.16
C ALA A 48 -17.14 4.09 2.14
N PHE A 49 -15.89 3.61 2.14
CA PHE A 49 -15.46 2.45 1.32
C PHE A 49 -15.65 1.11 2.03
N GLY A 50 -16.24 1.09 3.24
CA GLY A 50 -16.40 -0.13 4.03
C GLY A 50 -15.09 -0.64 4.65
N ALA A 51 -14.08 0.22 4.78
CA ALA A 51 -12.80 -0.17 5.35
C ALA A 51 -12.91 -0.54 6.84
N HIS A 52 -12.15 -1.56 7.24
CA HIS A 52 -11.88 -1.88 8.63
C HIS A 52 -10.77 -0.97 9.15
N VAL A 53 -11.17 0.09 9.84
CA VAL A 53 -10.25 1.11 10.40
C VAL A 53 -9.91 0.74 11.84
N TYR A 54 -8.63 0.49 12.10
CA TYR A 54 -8.06 0.22 13.41
C TYR A 54 -7.25 1.41 13.89
N ASP A 55 -7.43 1.81 15.15
CA ASP A 55 -6.60 2.82 15.78
C ASP A 55 -5.22 2.24 16.12
N PHE A 56 -4.15 2.89 15.66
CA PHE A 56 -2.77 2.59 16.02
C PHE A 56 -2.11 3.82 16.62
N ALA A 57 -1.64 3.73 17.87
CA ALA A 57 -0.94 4.84 18.49
C ALA A 57 0.43 5.04 17.82
N TRP A 58 0.62 6.17 17.13
CA TRP A 58 1.88 6.49 16.46
C TRP A 58 3.07 6.43 17.43
N CYS A 59 4.08 5.65 17.06
CA CYS A 59 5.26 5.35 17.89
C CYS A 59 6.58 5.63 17.17
N ASP A 60 6.57 6.58 16.22
CA ASP A 60 7.71 6.93 15.37
C ASP A 60 8.29 5.75 14.56
N ASP A 61 7.48 4.72 14.32
CA ASP A 61 7.86 3.50 13.59
C ASP A 61 6.80 3.16 12.54
N PHE A 62 7.15 3.38 11.27
CA PHE A 62 6.28 3.05 10.15
C PHE A 62 6.08 1.54 10.02
N SER A 63 7.14 0.75 10.27
CA SER A 63 7.06 -0.73 10.18
C SER A 63 6.09 -1.26 11.22
N ALA A 64 6.09 -0.70 12.43
CA ALA A 64 5.16 -1.11 13.47
C ALA A 64 3.70 -0.87 13.05
N ALA A 65 3.40 0.30 12.49
CA ALA A 65 2.05 0.62 12.01
C ALA A 65 1.62 -0.28 10.83
N ARG A 66 2.50 -0.53 9.84
CA ARG A 66 2.19 -1.43 8.72
C ARG A 66 2.03 -2.86 9.17
N ASN A 67 2.92 -3.34 10.04
CA ASN A 67 2.89 -4.70 10.56
C ASN A 67 1.62 -4.95 11.38
N PHE A 68 1.16 -3.96 12.15
CA PHE A 68 -0.12 -4.03 12.82
C PHE A 68 -1.27 -4.19 11.82
N ALA A 69 -1.31 -3.38 10.75
CA ALA A 69 -2.33 -3.50 9.72
C ALA A 69 -2.28 -4.86 8.98
N LEU A 70 -1.08 -5.38 8.70
CA LEU A 70 -0.87 -6.70 8.11
C LEU A 70 -1.32 -7.84 9.03
N GLU A 71 -1.00 -7.74 10.33
CA GLU A 71 -1.46 -8.70 11.35
C GLU A 71 -2.99 -8.74 11.40
N LYS A 72 -3.65 -7.58 11.38
CA LYS A 72 -5.12 -7.50 11.29
C LYS A 72 -5.66 -8.13 10.02
N SER A 73 -5.04 -7.85 8.89
CA SER A 73 -5.45 -8.45 7.62
C SER A 73 -5.30 -9.98 7.61
N ASP A 74 -4.20 -10.49 8.16
CA ASP A 74 -3.89 -11.91 8.21
C ASP A 74 -4.78 -12.68 9.20
N GLU A 75 -4.92 -12.16 10.43
CA GLU A 75 -5.55 -12.88 11.54
C GLU A 75 -7.05 -12.62 11.65
N ASP A 76 -7.47 -11.35 11.58
CA ASP A 76 -8.87 -10.98 11.77
C ASP A 76 -9.66 -11.10 10.45
N HIS A 77 -8.98 -10.96 9.30
CA HIS A 77 -9.60 -10.94 7.96
C HIS A 77 -9.11 -12.03 7.02
N GLU A 78 -8.36 -13.02 7.51
CA GLU A 78 -7.99 -14.26 6.81
C GLU A 78 -7.38 -14.03 5.40
N ALA A 79 -6.58 -12.98 5.23
CA ALA A 79 -5.92 -12.69 3.96
C ALA A 79 -5.00 -13.84 3.53
N ASP A 80 -5.07 -14.26 2.25
CA ASP A 80 -4.00 -15.06 1.65
C ASP A 80 -2.87 -14.14 1.17
N ILE A 81 -3.24 -12.99 0.61
CA ILE A 81 -2.36 -11.98 0.01
C ILE A 81 -2.80 -10.59 0.47
N ASN A 82 -1.83 -9.74 0.75
CA ASN A 82 -1.99 -8.33 1.07
C ASN A 82 -1.43 -7.46 -0.05
N LEU A 83 -2.25 -6.63 -0.67
CA LEU A 83 -1.82 -5.49 -1.46
C LEU A 83 -1.53 -4.34 -0.50
N SER A 84 -0.27 -3.97 -0.30
CA SER A 84 0.11 -2.88 0.59
C SER A 84 0.28 -1.60 -0.20
N LEU A 85 -0.47 -0.54 0.10
CA LEU A 85 -0.37 0.77 -0.56
C LEU A 85 -0.19 1.90 0.46
N ASP A 86 0.45 2.97 0.03
CA ASP A 86 0.38 4.26 0.72
C ASP A 86 -0.90 5.03 0.33
N ALA A 87 -1.36 5.94 1.19
CA ALA A 87 -2.64 6.67 1.00
C ALA A 87 -2.68 7.68 -0.16
N ASP A 88 -1.54 7.92 -0.78
CA ASP A 88 -1.31 8.75 -1.97
C ASP A 88 -0.78 7.94 -3.16
N GLU A 89 -0.91 6.62 -3.09
CA GLU A 89 -0.69 5.70 -4.19
C GLU A 89 -2.03 5.27 -4.80
N TYR A 90 -2.08 5.23 -6.14
CA TYR A 90 -3.28 4.90 -6.90
C TYR A 90 -2.95 3.80 -7.89
N LEU A 91 -3.77 2.74 -7.93
CA LEU A 91 -3.68 1.76 -9.01
C LEU A 91 -4.09 2.43 -10.33
N ASP A 92 -3.18 2.43 -11.28
CA ASP A 92 -3.38 3.04 -12.59
C ASP A 92 -3.82 1.95 -13.58
N ILE A 93 -5.06 2.06 -14.06
CA ILE A 93 -5.64 1.09 -15.00
C ILE A 93 -5.04 1.33 -16.38
N LYS A 94 -3.96 0.61 -16.66
CA LYS A 94 -3.35 0.42 -17.98
C LYS A 94 -3.82 -0.89 -18.62
N GLU A 95 -3.42 -1.08 -19.87
CA GLU A 95 -3.62 -2.34 -20.59
C GLU A 95 -3.10 -3.53 -19.75
N ASN A 96 -3.95 -4.54 -19.53
CA ASN A 96 -3.66 -5.75 -18.73
C ASN A 96 -3.45 -5.51 -17.22
N THR A 97 -4.02 -4.45 -16.66
CA THR A 97 -3.94 -4.18 -15.21
C THR A 97 -5.31 -4.09 -14.55
N ASP A 98 -6.39 -4.39 -15.27
CA ASP A 98 -7.75 -4.42 -14.71
C ASP A 98 -7.90 -5.53 -13.64
N PRO A 99 -8.94 -5.47 -12.79
CA PRO A 99 -9.12 -6.42 -11.69
C PRO A 99 -9.18 -7.90 -12.12
N ASP A 100 -9.81 -8.20 -13.25
CA ASP A 100 -9.91 -9.59 -13.73
C ASP A 100 -8.54 -10.07 -14.17
N THR A 101 -7.81 -9.27 -14.96
CA THR A 101 -6.44 -9.61 -15.36
C THR A 101 -5.52 -9.76 -14.17
N PHE A 102 -5.67 -8.92 -13.14
CA PHE A 102 -4.92 -9.05 -11.89
C PHE A 102 -5.20 -10.41 -11.22
N ARG A 103 -6.47 -10.79 -11.03
CA ARG A 103 -6.83 -12.07 -10.40
C ARG A 103 -6.34 -13.28 -11.20
N HIS A 104 -6.44 -13.24 -12.53
CA HIS A 104 -5.86 -14.29 -13.40
C HIS A 104 -4.33 -14.36 -13.27
N THR A 105 -3.66 -13.22 -13.21
CA THR A 105 -2.21 -13.15 -13.01
C THR A 105 -1.81 -13.77 -11.69
N LEU A 106 -2.50 -13.45 -10.59
CA LEU A 106 -2.24 -14.05 -9.28
C LEU A 106 -2.38 -15.59 -9.34
N GLN A 107 -3.44 -16.09 -9.98
CA GLN A 107 -3.66 -17.53 -10.12
C GLN A 107 -2.53 -18.20 -10.91
N HIS A 108 -2.11 -17.63 -12.03
CA HIS A 108 -0.99 -18.16 -12.82
C HIS A 108 0.33 -18.17 -12.04
N ILE A 109 0.60 -17.14 -11.24
CA ILE A 109 1.80 -17.10 -10.39
C ILE A 109 1.72 -18.21 -9.35
N VAL A 110 0.56 -18.41 -8.72
CA VAL A 110 0.39 -19.49 -7.75
C VAL A 110 0.54 -20.88 -8.35
N ASP A 111 0.00 -21.12 -9.54
CA ASP A 111 0.14 -22.40 -10.23
C ASP A 111 1.62 -22.70 -10.56
N ARG A 112 2.44 -21.65 -10.76
CA ARG A 112 3.85 -21.77 -11.13
C ARG A 112 4.81 -21.80 -9.94
N TYR A 113 4.58 -20.98 -8.92
CA TYR A 113 5.51 -20.73 -7.81
C TYR A 113 4.96 -21.19 -6.45
N GLY A 114 3.71 -21.65 -6.39
CA GLY A 114 3.01 -21.90 -5.14
C GLY A 114 2.47 -20.62 -4.51
N LYS A 115 1.95 -20.72 -3.29
CA LYS A 115 1.23 -19.63 -2.61
C LYS A 115 2.12 -18.54 -2.02
N ARG A 116 3.44 -18.72 -1.99
CA ARG A 116 4.36 -17.81 -1.30
C ARG A 116 5.38 -17.24 -2.26
N TRP A 117 5.24 -15.95 -2.52
CA TRP A 117 6.07 -15.15 -3.42
C TRP A 117 5.78 -13.68 -3.13
N ILE A 118 6.75 -12.78 -3.34
CA ILE A 118 6.55 -11.33 -3.18
C ILE A 118 6.34 -10.71 -4.56
N GLY A 119 5.20 -10.04 -4.76
CA GLY A 119 4.93 -9.34 -6.00
C GLY A 119 5.52 -7.94 -6.02
N GLN A 120 6.24 -7.67 -7.08
CA GLN A 120 6.79 -6.35 -7.39
C GLN A 120 5.91 -5.66 -8.44
N VAL A 121 5.83 -4.34 -8.31
CA VAL A 121 5.03 -3.47 -9.17
C VAL A 121 5.87 -2.30 -9.64
N HIS A 122 5.46 -1.69 -10.76
CA HIS A 122 6.00 -0.39 -11.15
C HIS A 122 5.27 0.71 -10.42
N ILE A 123 6.03 1.67 -9.87
CA ILE A 123 5.48 2.89 -9.28
C ILE A 123 6.04 4.11 -10.02
N ASN A 124 5.15 4.96 -10.52
CA ASN A 124 5.48 6.23 -11.14
C ASN A 124 5.35 7.36 -10.13
N ASN A 125 6.50 7.81 -9.63
CA ASN A 125 6.60 8.90 -8.67
C ASN A 125 6.63 10.24 -9.40
N ALA A 126 5.61 11.06 -9.20
CA ALA A 126 5.56 12.43 -9.70
C ALA A 126 6.15 13.40 -8.65
N PHE A 127 7.09 14.25 -9.05
CA PHE A 127 7.73 15.23 -8.18
C PHE A 127 8.00 16.54 -8.92
N LYS A 128 8.15 17.65 -8.18
CA LYS A 128 8.47 18.96 -8.74
C LYS A 128 9.97 19.21 -8.76
N GLU A 129 10.48 19.69 -9.89
CA GLU A 129 11.83 20.23 -10.03
C GLU A 129 11.74 21.62 -10.65
N GLY A 130 11.92 22.66 -9.84
CA GLY A 130 11.60 24.03 -10.25
C GLY A 130 10.11 24.17 -10.56
N ASN A 131 9.78 24.58 -11.79
CA ASN A 131 8.40 24.75 -12.27
C ASN A 131 7.88 23.55 -13.07
N GLU A 132 8.68 22.49 -13.23
CA GLU A 132 8.33 21.32 -14.03
C GLU A 132 7.90 20.15 -13.14
N ILE A 133 6.98 19.35 -13.65
CA ILE A 133 6.60 18.07 -13.05
C ILE A 133 7.38 16.98 -13.76
N ASN A 134 8.21 16.27 -12.99
CA ASN A 134 9.02 15.15 -13.45
C ASN A 134 8.51 13.83 -12.88
N HIS A 135 8.92 12.74 -13.52
CA HIS A 135 8.46 11.39 -13.22
C HIS A 135 9.66 10.43 -13.07
N ASN A 136 9.61 9.58 -12.05
CA ASN A 136 10.57 8.49 -11.85
C ASN A 136 9.82 7.16 -11.65
N ILE A 137 10.14 6.17 -12.48
CA ILE A 137 9.61 4.81 -12.32
C ILE A 137 10.56 3.99 -11.46
N SER A 138 10.04 3.46 -10.35
CA SER A 138 10.73 2.52 -9.47
C SER A 138 10.03 1.16 -9.44
N ILE A 139 10.74 0.12 -8.98
CA ILE A 139 10.18 -1.21 -8.77
C ILE A 139 10.14 -1.47 -7.27
N VAL A 140 8.94 -1.65 -6.73
CA VAL A 140 8.70 -1.82 -5.29
C VAL A 140 7.89 -3.08 -4.99
N PRO A 141 8.16 -3.77 -3.87
CA PRO A 141 7.34 -4.89 -3.42
C PRO A 141 6.03 -4.37 -2.79
N ARG A 142 4.88 -4.74 -3.37
CA ARG A 142 3.56 -4.27 -2.93
C ARG A 142 2.52 -5.38 -2.78
N ILE A 143 2.83 -6.61 -3.21
CA ILE A 143 1.96 -7.78 -3.04
C ILE A 143 2.67 -8.76 -2.11
N LEU A 144 2.10 -8.97 -0.93
CA LEU A 144 2.73 -9.68 0.18
C LEU A 144 1.89 -10.89 0.57
N PRO A 145 2.42 -12.11 0.56
CA PRO A 145 1.69 -13.25 1.10
C PRO A 145 1.53 -13.06 2.62
N SER A 146 0.47 -13.64 3.17
CA SER A 146 0.22 -13.63 4.61
C SER A 146 1.45 -14.03 5.43
N GLY A 147 1.64 -13.36 6.57
CA GLY A 147 2.78 -13.57 7.48
C GLY A 147 4.06 -12.83 7.11
N ILE A 148 4.09 -12.06 6.01
CA ILE A 148 5.23 -11.17 5.69
C ILE A 148 5.16 -9.89 6.53
N ARG A 149 6.32 -9.41 6.98
CA ARG A 149 6.45 -8.20 7.82
C ARG A 149 7.57 -7.29 7.33
N TYR A 150 7.42 -6.00 7.60
CA TYR A 150 8.42 -4.96 7.41
C TYR A 150 9.39 -4.91 8.59
N THR A 151 10.62 -4.50 8.31
CA THR A 151 11.67 -4.24 9.30
C THR A 151 12.31 -2.89 9.02
N GLY A 152 12.85 -2.25 10.06
CA GLY A 152 13.40 -0.90 9.99
C GLY A 152 12.34 0.17 10.25
N THR A 153 12.66 1.14 11.09
CA THR A 153 11.69 2.10 11.63
C THR A 153 11.23 3.15 10.59
N ILE A 154 12.13 3.56 9.69
CA ILE A 154 11.86 4.58 8.65
C ILE A 154 12.21 4.10 7.25
N HIS A 155 13.38 3.47 7.08
CA HIS A 155 13.77 2.83 5.81
C HIS A 155 13.24 1.40 5.76
N GLU A 156 11.91 1.29 5.80
CA GLU A 156 11.23 0.00 5.91
C GLU A 156 11.58 -0.91 4.74
N GLN A 157 11.90 -2.16 5.05
CA GLN A 157 12.15 -3.20 4.05
C GLN A 157 11.45 -4.49 4.46
N ILE A 158 10.98 -5.24 3.46
CA ILE A 158 10.47 -6.58 3.68
C ILE A 158 11.64 -7.53 3.88
N ASP A 159 11.75 -8.07 5.09
CA ASP A 159 12.72 -9.12 5.43
C ASP A 159 12.12 -10.49 5.08
N SER A 160 12.46 -10.99 3.90
CA SER A 160 11.92 -12.24 3.40
C SER A 160 12.85 -12.93 2.41
N ARG A 161 12.84 -14.27 2.46
CA ARG A 161 13.53 -15.16 1.51
C ARG A 161 12.65 -15.59 0.34
N GLU A 162 11.40 -15.14 0.28
CA GLU A 162 10.47 -15.52 -0.78
C GLU A 162 10.93 -14.99 -2.15
N SER A 163 10.62 -15.74 -3.20
CA SER A 163 10.93 -15.33 -4.57
C SER A 163 10.17 -14.06 -4.94
N ARG A 164 10.86 -13.14 -5.62
CA ARG A 164 10.25 -11.90 -6.12
C ARG A 164 9.76 -12.09 -7.55
N VAL A 165 8.51 -11.74 -7.80
CA VAL A 165 7.85 -11.91 -9.10
C VAL A 165 7.33 -10.56 -9.56
N MET A 166 7.66 -10.17 -10.79
CA MET A 166 7.10 -8.96 -11.38
C MET A 166 5.63 -9.18 -11.73
N THR A 167 4.79 -8.20 -11.41
CA THR A 167 3.37 -8.19 -11.77
C THR A 167 3.07 -7.03 -12.72
N PRO A 168 1.99 -7.10 -13.51
CA PRO A 168 1.66 -6.05 -14.47
C PRO A 168 1.14 -4.76 -13.79
N LEU A 169 0.86 -4.79 -12.48
CA LEU A 169 0.32 -3.64 -11.78
C LEU A 169 1.23 -2.42 -11.90
N PHE A 170 0.57 -1.29 -12.10
CA PHE A 170 1.20 0.01 -12.19
C PHE A 170 0.55 0.94 -11.16
N ILE A 171 1.37 1.63 -10.38
CA ILE A 171 0.94 2.55 -9.35
C ILE A 171 1.36 3.96 -9.77
N ALA A 172 0.45 4.91 -9.70
CA ALA A 172 0.77 6.32 -9.71
C ALA A 172 0.97 6.82 -8.27
N HIS A 173 1.97 7.66 -8.04
CA HIS A 173 2.26 8.23 -6.72
C HIS A 173 2.52 9.72 -6.87
N ASP A 174 1.68 10.54 -6.22
CA ASP A 174 1.70 11.99 -6.34
C ASP A 174 2.11 12.74 -5.06
N GLY A 175 2.44 12.00 -3.99
CA GLY A 175 2.80 12.54 -2.68
C GLY A 175 3.91 13.58 -2.73
N TYR A 176 4.92 13.38 -3.58
CA TYR A 176 6.05 14.30 -3.72
C TYR A 176 5.72 15.62 -4.44
N LEU A 177 4.50 15.80 -4.97
CA LEU A 177 4.04 17.07 -5.52
C LEU A 177 3.59 18.07 -4.43
N TYR A 178 3.37 17.57 -3.21
CA TYR A 178 2.78 18.31 -2.07
C TYR A 178 3.78 18.38 -0.90
N PRO A 179 4.42 19.55 -0.66
CA PRO A 179 5.52 19.69 0.31
C PRO A 179 5.14 19.34 1.76
N GLU A 180 3.90 19.60 2.15
CA GLU A 180 3.40 19.43 3.52
C GLU A 180 3.59 17.99 4.05
N LYS A 181 3.43 16.99 3.17
CA LYS A 181 3.64 15.57 3.52
C LYS A 181 5.13 15.22 3.59
N SER A 182 5.92 15.71 2.63
CA SER A 182 7.37 15.52 2.63
C SER A 182 8.00 16.13 3.88
N GLU A 183 7.60 17.33 4.28
CA GLU A 183 8.05 17.99 5.52
C GLU A 183 7.64 17.21 6.77
N ARG A 184 6.40 16.70 6.83
CA ARG A 184 5.93 15.84 7.92
C ARG A 184 6.79 14.59 8.07
N ASN A 185 7.10 13.92 6.95
CA ASN A 185 7.90 12.69 6.96
C ASN A 185 9.40 12.95 7.20
N LEU A 186 9.92 14.10 6.74
CA LEU A 186 11.31 14.53 6.98
C LEU A 186 11.59 14.71 8.47
N ASN A 187 10.62 15.15 9.26
CA ASN A 187 10.81 15.29 10.70
C ASN A 187 11.15 13.96 11.40
N TYR A 188 10.64 12.83 10.88
CA TYR A 188 10.98 11.51 11.43
C TYR A 188 12.40 11.08 11.05
N LEU A 189 12.88 11.45 9.85
CA LEU A 189 14.23 11.10 9.36
C LEU A 189 15.36 11.75 10.20
N PHE A 190 15.09 12.86 10.88
CA PHE A 190 16.09 13.54 11.72
C PHE A 190 16.06 13.14 13.20
N THR A 191 15.08 12.32 13.61
CA THR A 191 14.90 11.88 15.00
C THR A 191 15.23 10.39 15.23
N ALA A 192 15.57 9.64 14.18
CA ALA A 192 15.96 8.23 14.26
C ALA A 192 17.48 8.00 14.36
#